data_AF-A0AAE1WMX9-F1
#
_entry.id   AF-A0AAE1WMX9-F1
#
_cell.length_a   1.000
_cell.length_b   1.000
_cell.length_c   1.000
_cell.angle_alpha   90.00
_cell.angle_beta   90.00
_cell.angle_gamma   90.00
#
_symmetry.space_group_name_H-M   'P 1'
#
loop_
_entity.id
_entity.type
_entity.pdbx_description
1 polymer ?
#
loop_
_entity_poly.entity_id
_entity_poly.type
_entity_poly.pdbx_seq_one_letter_code
_entity_poly.pdbx_strand_id
1 'polypeptide(L)'
;MVFKSKAHLKASVQDFSVRFARREFRVVESKPKLWKVVCKYDEATGCNWMLRAGFKAKMELFKITKYVGPHTCLMNEISIDHRNLGKTMIATHLLGMVRQDPAYDIKYVQQNVKDRFGFDISYHKAWHALKAAREEVYGTWESSVRKLPKYMAALQKWNPGTVVEWLHLDTDRPRRKMLNYVFWAFRPCIEGFRYCRNLISIDGTHLYTKYKHKLLIAVTLDANQQVLPLAFALVDEESL
;
A
#
# COMPACT_ATOMS: atom_id res chain seq x y z
N MET A 1 -31.83 4.77 2.12
CA MET A 1 -30.46 4.30 2.42
C MET A 1 -29.58 5.47 2.89
N VAL A 2 -28.80 5.27 3.95
CA VAL A 2 -27.93 6.28 4.59
C VAL A 2 -26.51 5.74 4.76
N PHE A 3 -25.51 6.64 4.83
CA PHE A 3 -24.09 6.30 4.84
C PHE A 3 -23.32 7.22 5.79
N LYS A 4 -22.37 6.65 6.54
CA LYS A 4 -21.51 7.36 7.50
C LYS A 4 -20.69 8.50 6.89
N SER A 5 -20.30 8.40 5.62
CA SER A 5 -19.50 9.41 4.95
C SER A 5 -19.74 9.41 3.44
N LYS A 6 -19.32 10.49 2.77
CA LYS A 6 -19.33 10.57 1.31
C LYS A 6 -18.47 9.49 0.67
N ALA A 7 -17.36 9.10 1.31
CA ALA A 7 -16.48 8.04 0.84
C ALA A 7 -17.19 6.68 0.90
N HIS A 8 -17.86 6.37 2.01
CA HIS A 8 -18.63 5.13 2.17
C HIS A 8 -19.79 5.03 1.15
N LEU A 9 -20.51 6.14 0.92
CA LEU A 9 -21.52 6.24 -0.13
C LEU A 9 -20.93 5.95 -1.52
N LYS A 10 -19.81 6.60 -1.88
CA LYS A 10 -19.16 6.41 -3.18
C LYS A 10 -18.73 4.96 -3.38
N ALA A 11 -18.09 4.36 -2.37
CA ALA A 11 -17.66 2.96 -2.43
C ALA A 11 -18.84 2.00 -2.61
N SER A 12 -19.95 2.23 -1.89
CA SER A 12 -21.15 1.40 -2.00
C SER A 12 -21.82 1.50 -3.38
N VAL A 13 -21.92 2.71 -3.93
CA VAL A 13 -22.49 2.92 -5.27
C VAL A 13 -21.56 2.38 -6.37
N GLN A 14 -20.24 2.47 -6.19
CA GLN A 14 -19.27 1.79 -7.06
C GLN A 14 -19.44 0.27 -7.02
N ASP A 15 -19.56 -0.32 -5.84
CA ASP A 15 -19.72 -1.78 -5.68
C ASP A 15 -20.99 -2.27 -6.36
N PHE A 16 -22.09 -1.55 -6.13
CA PHE A 16 -23.36 -1.82 -6.80
C PHE A 16 -23.24 -1.75 -8.33
N SER A 17 -22.62 -0.69 -8.84
CA SER A 17 -22.43 -0.45 -10.28
C SER A 17 -21.61 -1.55 -10.96
N VAL A 18 -20.51 -1.98 -10.34
CA VAL A 18 -19.60 -2.98 -10.89
C VAL A 18 -20.19 -4.39 -10.78
N ARG A 19 -20.66 -4.79 -9.59
CA ARG A 19 -21.00 -6.19 -9.31
C ARG A 19 -22.42 -6.58 -9.69
N PHE A 20 -23.36 -5.66 -9.57
CA PHE A 20 -24.79 -5.97 -9.73
C PHE A 20 -25.35 -5.33 -10.98
N ALA A 21 -25.22 -4.01 -11.13
CA ALA A 21 -25.78 -3.30 -12.28
C ALA A 21 -25.03 -3.65 -13.58
N ARG A 22 -23.74 -3.99 -13.49
CA ARG A 22 -22.81 -4.13 -14.63
C ARG A 22 -22.99 -2.98 -15.62
N ARG A 23 -23.05 -1.76 -15.08
CA ARG A 23 -23.26 -0.51 -15.82
C ARG A 23 -22.39 0.59 -15.22
N GLU A 24 -21.78 1.34 -16.12
CA GLU A 24 -20.95 2.47 -15.73
C GLU A 24 -21.78 3.74 -15.48
N PHE A 25 -21.31 4.54 -14.54
CA PHE A 25 -21.82 5.87 -14.27
C PHE A 25 -20.71 6.93 -14.41
N ARG A 26 -21.15 8.16 -14.71
CA ARG A 26 -20.31 9.36 -14.66
C ARG A 26 -20.75 10.28 -13.53
N VAL A 27 -19.80 11.01 -12.96
CA VAL A 27 -20.07 11.99 -11.92
C VAL A 27 -20.47 13.31 -12.56
N VAL A 28 -21.67 13.79 -12.27
CA VAL A 28 -22.17 15.08 -12.77
C VAL A 28 -21.88 16.19 -11.76
N GLU A 29 -22.00 15.89 -10.46
CA GLU A 29 -21.80 16.89 -9.42
C GLU A 29 -21.15 16.25 -8.18
N SER A 30 -20.11 16.88 -7.64
CA SER A 30 -19.44 16.40 -6.43
C SER A 30 -18.98 17.58 -5.58
N LYS A 31 -19.85 18.06 -4.69
CA LYS A 31 -19.55 19.10 -3.68
C LYS A 31 -19.41 18.48 -2.28
N PRO A 32 -18.85 19.14 -1.27
CA PRO A 32 -18.66 18.53 0.06
C PRO A 32 -19.91 17.86 0.63
N LYS A 33 -21.09 18.49 0.49
CA LYS A 33 -22.38 17.99 1.00
C LYS A 33 -23.30 17.37 -0.06
N LEU A 34 -22.84 17.19 -1.29
CA LEU A 34 -23.68 16.73 -2.40
C LEU A 34 -22.91 15.82 -3.37
N TRP A 35 -23.57 14.79 -3.87
CA TRP A 35 -23.05 13.93 -4.91
C TRP A 35 -24.16 13.51 -5.87
N LYS A 36 -23.94 13.69 -7.17
CA LYS A 36 -24.86 13.30 -8.24
C LYS A 36 -24.10 12.50 -9.29
N VAL A 37 -24.62 11.33 -9.63
CA VAL A 37 -24.12 10.46 -10.71
C VAL A 37 -25.26 10.10 -11.63
N VAL A 38 -24.94 9.90 -12.91
CA VAL A 38 -25.87 9.48 -13.96
C VAL A 38 -25.24 8.35 -14.77
N CYS A 39 -26.04 7.64 -15.56
CA CYS A 39 -25.51 6.63 -16.47
C CYS A 39 -24.42 7.24 -17.35
N LYS A 40 -23.33 6.52 -17.60
CA LYS A 40 -22.29 7.00 -18.53
C LYS A 40 -22.82 7.23 -19.94
N TYR A 41 -23.82 6.44 -20.34
CA TYR A 41 -24.42 6.43 -21.67
C TYR A 41 -25.78 7.14 -21.71
N ASP A 42 -26.08 8.00 -20.73
CA ASP A 42 -27.36 8.71 -20.64
C ASP A 42 -27.68 9.49 -21.90
N GLU A 43 -26.73 10.26 -22.43
CA GLU A 43 -26.88 11.06 -23.64
C GLU A 43 -27.02 10.20 -24.91
N ALA A 44 -26.28 9.09 -25.00
CA ALA A 44 -26.26 8.23 -26.17
C ALA A 44 -27.48 7.28 -26.27
N THR A 45 -28.08 6.92 -25.12
CA THR A 45 -29.13 5.89 -25.06
C THR A 45 -30.46 6.39 -24.48
N GLY A 46 -30.54 7.66 -24.07
CA GLY A 46 -31.69 8.19 -23.34
C GLY A 46 -31.88 7.56 -21.95
N CYS A 47 -30.83 6.93 -21.40
CA CYS A 47 -30.91 6.25 -20.11
C CYS A 47 -31.02 7.24 -18.96
N ASN A 48 -32.18 7.24 -18.29
CA ASN A 48 -32.51 8.18 -17.22
C ASN A 48 -31.96 7.77 -15.84
N TRP A 49 -31.11 6.74 -15.76
CA TRP A 49 -30.58 6.29 -14.48
C TRP A 49 -29.77 7.39 -13.80
N MET A 50 -30.10 7.65 -12.55
CA MET A 50 -29.48 8.73 -11.78
C MET A 50 -29.57 8.46 -10.28
N LEU A 51 -28.51 8.84 -9.57
CA LEU A 51 -28.49 8.85 -8.11
C LEU A 51 -27.99 10.21 -7.62
N ARG A 52 -28.77 10.83 -6.73
CA ARG A 52 -28.41 12.05 -6.00
C ARG A 52 -28.43 11.76 -4.51
N ALA A 53 -27.36 12.14 -3.85
CA ALA A 53 -27.20 12.00 -2.41
C ALA A 53 -26.71 13.31 -1.79
N GLY A 54 -27.21 13.62 -0.60
CA GLY A 54 -26.87 14.83 0.14
C GLY A 54 -26.57 14.54 1.61
N PHE A 55 -25.74 15.39 2.21
CA PHE A 55 -25.45 15.36 3.65
C PHE A 55 -26.65 15.88 4.45
N LYS A 56 -26.98 15.21 5.55
CA LYS A 56 -28.04 15.58 6.48
C LYS A 56 -27.42 15.96 7.81
N ALA A 57 -27.30 17.26 8.05
CA ALA A 57 -26.64 17.82 9.23
C ALA A 57 -27.20 17.27 10.55
N LYS A 58 -28.54 17.20 10.68
CA LYS A 58 -29.19 16.68 11.89
C LYS A 58 -28.81 15.23 12.24
N MET A 59 -28.43 14.42 11.24
CA MET A 59 -28.07 13.02 11.44
C MET A 59 -26.56 12.80 11.32
N GLU A 60 -25.80 13.79 10.86
CA GLU A 60 -24.40 13.67 10.46
C GLU A 60 -24.12 12.55 9.44
N LEU A 61 -25.09 12.24 8.57
CA LEU A 61 -24.99 11.17 7.57
C LEU A 61 -25.24 11.67 6.15
N PHE A 62 -24.72 10.94 5.16
CA PHE A 62 -25.13 11.06 3.77
C PHE A 62 -26.37 10.22 3.49
N LYS A 63 -27.39 10.79 2.85
CA LYS A 63 -28.60 10.08 2.43
C LYS A 63 -28.75 10.15 0.93
N ILE A 64 -29.10 9.03 0.28
CA ILE A 64 -29.58 9.06 -1.09
C ILE A 64 -30.94 9.75 -1.07
N THR A 65 -31.02 10.93 -1.70
CA THR A 65 -32.20 11.80 -1.71
C THR A 65 -33.07 11.57 -2.94
N LYS A 66 -32.47 11.15 -4.06
CA LYS A 66 -33.20 10.82 -5.29
C LYS A 66 -32.50 9.67 -5.98
N TYR A 67 -33.29 8.70 -6.44
CA TYR A 67 -32.84 7.57 -7.22
C TYR A 67 -33.82 7.38 -8.38
N VAL A 68 -33.30 7.25 -9.59
CA VAL A 68 -34.05 6.94 -10.80
C VAL A 68 -33.40 5.70 -11.39
N GLY A 69 -34.15 4.61 -11.50
CA GLY A 69 -33.71 3.34 -12.03
C GLY A 69 -34.90 2.46 -12.43
N PRO A 70 -34.66 1.27 -13.01
CA PRO A 70 -33.35 0.68 -13.33
C PRO A 70 -32.66 1.39 -14.51
N HIS A 71 -31.44 0.96 -14.85
CA HIS A 71 -30.81 1.36 -16.10
C HIS A 71 -31.64 0.83 -17.28
N THR A 72 -31.90 1.68 -18.29
CA THR A 72 -32.55 1.30 -19.55
C THR A 72 -31.56 1.23 -20.72
N CYS A 73 -30.29 1.53 -20.50
CA CYS A 73 -29.25 1.46 -21.53
C CYS A 73 -28.95 -0.01 -21.91
N LEU A 74 -29.10 -0.28 -23.20
CA LEU A 74 -28.60 -1.51 -23.82
C LEU A 74 -27.11 -1.34 -24.08
N MET A 75 -26.33 -2.35 -23.69
CA MET A 75 -24.90 -2.43 -24.01
C MET A 75 -24.78 -3.38 -25.19
N ASN A 76 -24.41 -2.85 -26.36
CA ASN A 76 -24.30 -3.65 -27.58
C ASN A 76 -23.05 -4.54 -27.59
N GLU A 77 -22.07 -4.25 -26.73
CA GLU A 77 -20.84 -5.02 -26.57
C GLU A 77 -20.58 -5.30 -25.09
N ILE A 78 -20.12 -6.52 -24.78
CA ILE A 78 -19.66 -6.88 -23.44
C ILE A 78 -18.31 -6.19 -23.23
N SER A 79 -18.32 -5.13 -22.43
CA SER A 79 -17.08 -4.44 -22.06
C SER A 79 -16.16 -5.38 -21.29
N ILE A 80 -14.92 -5.48 -21.76
CA ILE A 80 -13.86 -6.26 -21.11
C ILE A 80 -13.40 -5.55 -19.83
N ASP A 81 -13.48 -4.21 -19.80
CA ASP A 81 -13.12 -3.39 -18.65
C ASP A 81 -14.33 -2.69 -18.01
N HIS A 82 -14.11 -2.08 -16.84
CA HIS A 82 -15.11 -1.26 -16.16
C HIS A 82 -14.47 0.00 -15.56
N ARG A 83 -14.90 1.18 -16.02
CA ARG A 83 -14.36 2.50 -15.61
C ARG A 83 -14.59 2.78 -14.13
N ASN A 84 -15.69 2.30 -13.54
CA ASN A 84 -15.93 2.46 -12.11
C ASN A 84 -15.25 1.39 -11.24
N LEU A 85 -14.62 0.38 -11.85
CA LEU A 85 -13.69 -0.51 -11.15
C LEU A 85 -12.34 0.22 -11.00
N GLY A 86 -12.30 1.05 -9.96
CA GLY A 86 -11.18 1.93 -9.66
C GLY A 86 -10.13 1.29 -8.76
N LYS A 87 -8.95 1.92 -8.74
CA LYS A 87 -7.79 1.55 -7.90
C LYS A 87 -8.17 1.28 -6.44
N THR A 88 -8.99 2.14 -5.82
CA THR A 88 -9.35 2.04 -4.41
C THR A 88 -10.16 0.80 -4.10
N MET A 89 -11.15 0.47 -4.93
CA MET A 89 -11.96 -0.74 -4.77
C MET A 89 -11.11 -2.00 -4.91
N ILE A 90 -10.22 -2.04 -5.92
CA ILE A 90 -9.31 -3.16 -6.12
C ILE A 90 -8.36 -3.27 -4.92
N ALA A 91 -7.77 -2.17 -4.47
CA ALA A 91 -6.87 -2.16 -3.31
C ALA A 91 -7.55 -2.68 -2.04
N THR A 92 -8.80 -2.29 -1.78
CA THR A 92 -9.59 -2.79 -0.64
C THR A 92 -9.81 -4.30 -0.73
N HIS A 93 -10.10 -4.84 -1.91
CA HIS A 93 -10.24 -6.29 -2.13
C HIS A 93 -8.92 -7.04 -1.87
N LEU A 94 -7.78 -6.45 -2.25
CA LEU A 94 -6.47 -7.07 -2.10
C LEU A 94 -5.92 -7.05 -0.66
N LEU A 95 -6.50 -6.31 0.28
CA LEU A 95 -5.95 -6.17 1.64
C LEU A 95 -5.75 -7.51 2.35
N GLY A 96 -6.69 -8.45 2.19
CA GLY A 96 -6.58 -9.79 2.78
C GLY A 96 -5.43 -10.59 2.19
N MET A 97 -5.28 -10.57 0.87
CA MET A 97 -4.22 -11.28 0.14
C MET A 97 -2.85 -10.74 0.48
N VAL A 98 -2.70 -9.41 0.50
CA VAL A 98 -1.43 -8.76 0.84
C VAL A 98 -1.00 -9.05 2.28
N ARG A 99 -1.94 -9.17 3.23
CA ARG A 99 -1.62 -9.54 4.62
C ARG A 99 -1.13 -10.98 4.76
N GLN A 100 -1.66 -11.90 3.95
CA GLN A 100 -1.28 -13.31 3.95
C GLN A 100 0.04 -13.52 3.22
N ASP A 101 0.25 -12.82 2.12
CA ASP A 101 1.45 -12.89 1.30
C ASP A 101 1.95 -11.46 0.98
N PRO A 102 3.00 -10.97 1.69
CA PRO A 102 3.61 -9.68 1.38
C PRO A 102 4.17 -9.61 -0.06
N ALA A 103 4.60 -10.75 -0.61
CA ALA A 103 5.18 -10.89 -1.94
C ALA A 103 4.14 -11.07 -3.05
N TYR A 104 2.84 -10.89 -2.75
CA TYR A 104 1.73 -11.12 -3.69
C TYR A 104 2.00 -10.55 -5.09
N ASP A 105 1.97 -11.42 -6.09
CA ASP A 105 2.34 -11.10 -7.47
C ASP A 105 1.22 -10.36 -8.21
N ILE A 106 1.63 -9.39 -9.04
CA ILE A 106 0.73 -8.63 -9.91
C ILE A 106 -0.04 -9.50 -10.91
N LYS A 107 0.52 -10.63 -11.37
CA LYS A 107 -0.18 -11.58 -12.23
C LYS A 107 -1.42 -12.12 -11.54
N TYR A 108 -1.31 -12.48 -10.26
CA TYR A 108 -2.44 -12.94 -9.46
C TYR A 108 -3.44 -11.82 -9.17
N VAL A 109 -3.01 -10.56 -9.12
CA VAL A 109 -3.94 -9.42 -8.99
C VAL A 109 -4.90 -9.36 -10.19
N GLN A 110 -4.39 -9.46 -11.42
CA GLN A 110 -5.25 -9.39 -12.61
C GLN A 110 -6.24 -10.56 -12.65
N GLN A 111 -5.76 -11.78 -12.39
CA GLN A 111 -6.61 -12.97 -12.34
C GLN A 111 -7.69 -12.84 -11.26
N ASN A 112 -7.31 -12.46 -10.04
CA ASN A 112 -8.26 -12.40 -8.93
C ASN A 112 -9.31 -11.29 -9.13
N VAL A 113 -8.94 -10.19 -9.78
CA VAL A 113 -9.89 -9.13 -10.16
C VAL A 113 -10.87 -9.64 -11.23
N LYS A 114 -10.38 -10.39 -12.22
CA LYS A 114 -11.24 -11.03 -13.23
C LYS A 114 -12.21 -12.02 -12.58
N ASP A 115 -11.73 -12.87 -11.69
CA ASP A 115 -12.56 -13.88 -11.01
C ASP A 115 -13.61 -13.23 -10.09
N ARG A 116 -13.22 -12.16 -9.39
CA ARG A 116 -14.10 -11.49 -8.42
C ARG A 116 -15.14 -10.58 -9.07
N PHE A 117 -14.74 -9.82 -10.08
CA PHE A 117 -15.56 -8.73 -10.64
C PHE A 117 -16.03 -9.03 -12.08
N GLY A 118 -15.43 -10.01 -12.76
CA GLY A 118 -15.76 -10.38 -14.14
C GLY A 118 -15.30 -9.35 -15.17
N PHE A 119 -14.24 -8.58 -14.87
CA PHE A 119 -13.64 -7.59 -15.75
C PHE A 119 -12.13 -7.73 -15.75
N ASP A 120 -11.51 -7.58 -16.91
CA ASP A 120 -10.06 -7.48 -17.01
C ASP A 120 -9.58 -6.06 -16.61
N ILE A 121 -8.35 -5.99 -16.15
CA ILE A 121 -7.69 -4.73 -15.81
C ILE A 121 -6.30 -4.66 -16.44
N SER A 122 -5.88 -3.45 -16.80
CA SER A 122 -4.52 -3.23 -17.28
C SER A 122 -3.49 -3.48 -16.17
N TYR A 123 -2.29 -3.89 -16.58
CA TYR A 123 -1.15 -4.06 -15.69
C TYR A 123 -0.91 -2.82 -14.81
N HIS A 124 -0.95 -1.63 -15.41
CA HIS A 124 -0.77 -0.38 -14.68
C HIS A 124 -1.82 -0.18 -13.58
N LYS A 125 -3.10 -0.48 -13.85
CA LYS A 125 -4.17 -0.40 -12.84
C LYS A 125 -3.94 -1.43 -11.72
N ALA A 126 -3.53 -2.65 -12.06
CA ALA A 126 -3.19 -3.71 -11.11
C ALA A 126 -2.02 -3.29 -10.20
N TRP A 127 -0.94 -2.77 -10.78
CA TRP A 127 0.24 -2.29 -10.06
C TRP A 127 -0.09 -1.20 -9.05
N HIS A 128 -0.85 -0.19 -9.48
CA HIS A 128 -1.24 0.91 -8.59
C HIS A 128 -2.14 0.44 -7.46
N ALA A 129 -3.06 -0.50 -7.73
CA ALA A 129 -3.95 -1.05 -6.70
C ALA A 129 -3.18 -1.90 -5.69
N LEU A 130 -2.27 -2.77 -6.16
CA LEU A 130 -1.40 -3.57 -5.30
C LEU A 130 -0.50 -2.69 -4.44
N LYS A 131 0.10 -1.65 -5.02
CA LYS A 131 0.89 -0.66 -4.27
C LYS A 131 0.06 -0.01 -3.16
N ALA A 132 -1.15 0.45 -3.47
CA ALA A 132 -2.01 1.06 -2.45
C ALA A 132 -2.44 0.07 -1.36
N ALA A 133 -2.70 -1.19 -1.71
CA ALA A 133 -2.99 -2.23 -0.73
C ALA A 133 -1.78 -2.48 0.20
N ARG A 134 -0.56 -2.55 -0.35
CA ARG A 134 0.68 -2.68 0.43
C ARG A 134 0.90 -1.48 1.35
N GLU A 135 0.70 -0.26 0.85
CA GLU A 135 0.82 0.96 1.66
C GLU A 135 -0.21 1.03 2.80
N GLU A 136 -1.42 0.52 2.59
CA GLU A 136 -2.44 0.43 3.62
C GLU A 136 -2.08 -0.60 4.71
N VAL A 137 -1.50 -1.74 4.32
CA VAL A 137 -1.15 -2.83 5.25
C VAL A 137 0.15 -2.54 6.03
N TYR A 138 1.21 -2.13 5.33
CA TYR A 138 2.56 -2.01 5.90
C TYR A 138 2.99 -0.55 6.15
N GLY A 139 2.24 0.41 5.61
CA GLY A 139 2.64 1.81 5.55
C GLY A 139 3.50 2.12 4.33
N THR A 140 3.80 3.41 4.15
CA THR A 140 4.69 3.85 3.06
C THR A 140 6.16 3.62 3.41
N TRP A 141 7.02 3.69 2.39
CA TRP A 141 8.48 3.68 2.57
C TRP A 141 8.94 4.77 3.54
N GLU A 142 8.44 6.00 3.36
CA GLU A 142 8.71 7.14 4.23
C GLU A 142 8.28 6.86 5.68
N SER A 143 7.12 6.21 5.86
CA SER A 143 6.65 5.87 7.20
C SER A 143 7.52 4.81 7.87
N SER A 144 8.10 3.90 7.09
CA SER A 144 8.98 2.85 7.61
C SER A 144 10.33 3.44 8.03
N VAL A 145 10.95 4.28 7.19
CA VAL A 145 12.19 4.99 7.53
C VAL A 145 12.00 5.86 8.77
N ARG A 146 10.88 6.58 8.89
CA ARG A 146 10.57 7.41 10.07
C ARG A 146 10.38 6.60 11.36
N LYS A 147 10.05 5.30 11.27
CA LYS A 147 9.93 4.41 12.44
C LYS A 147 11.29 3.86 12.88
N LEU A 148 12.31 3.84 12.02
CA LEU A 148 13.62 3.24 12.32
C LEU A 148 14.27 3.79 13.60
N PRO A 149 14.32 5.12 13.87
CA PRO A 149 14.94 5.62 15.10
C PRO A 149 14.24 5.10 16.37
N LYS A 150 12.91 5.03 16.37
CA LYS A 150 12.14 4.47 17.49
C LYS A 150 12.37 2.98 17.64
N TYR A 151 12.47 2.27 16.51
CA TYR A 151 12.76 0.84 16.49
C TYR A 151 14.14 0.53 17.07
N MET A 152 15.19 1.23 16.62
CA MET A 152 16.54 1.03 17.15
C MET A 152 16.66 1.42 18.62
N ALA A 153 16.02 2.51 19.06
CA ALA A 153 15.98 2.86 20.48
C ALA A 153 15.30 1.76 21.33
N ALA A 154 14.25 1.13 20.80
CA ALA A 154 13.64 -0.02 21.44
C ALA A 154 14.58 -1.24 21.46
N LEU A 155 15.30 -1.51 20.37
CA LEU A 155 16.30 -2.60 20.34
C LEU A 155 17.38 -2.40 21.41
N GLN A 156 17.93 -1.20 21.56
CA GLN A 156 18.92 -0.91 22.59
C GLN A 156 18.35 -1.03 24.01
N LYS A 157 17.11 -0.57 24.22
CA LYS A 157 16.44 -0.68 25.51
C LYS A 157 16.25 -2.14 25.95
N TRP A 158 15.82 -2.99 25.03
CA TRP A 158 15.50 -4.39 25.33
C TRP A 158 16.68 -5.35 25.19
N ASN A 159 17.76 -4.93 24.54
CA ASN A 159 19.02 -5.66 24.45
C ASN A 159 20.18 -4.76 24.91
N PRO A 160 20.35 -4.53 26.22
CA PRO A 160 21.37 -3.64 26.75
C PRO A 160 22.78 -4.01 26.25
N GLY A 161 23.52 -3.02 25.77
CA GLY A 161 24.84 -3.18 25.13
C GLY A 161 24.79 -3.44 23.63
N THR A 162 23.60 -3.46 23.02
CA THR A 162 23.48 -3.33 21.56
C THR A 162 23.99 -1.96 21.12
N VAL A 163 24.96 -1.97 20.20
CA VAL A 163 25.52 -0.77 19.61
C VAL A 163 24.66 -0.38 18.41
N VAL A 164 24.28 0.89 18.32
CA VAL A 164 23.61 1.45 17.15
C VAL A 164 24.28 2.78 16.82
N GLU A 165 24.80 2.89 15.61
CA GLU A 165 25.48 4.09 15.11
C GLU A 165 24.72 4.65 13.91
N TRP A 166 24.56 5.97 13.89
CA TRP A 166 23.80 6.67 12.86
C TRP A 166 24.68 7.68 12.14
N LEU A 167 24.65 7.65 10.81
CA LEU A 167 25.09 8.78 10.00
C LEU A 167 23.89 9.37 9.26
N HIS A 168 23.72 10.67 9.42
CA HIS A 168 22.73 11.43 8.67
C HIS A 168 23.47 12.36 7.72
N LEU A 169 22.94 12.52 6.50
CA LEU A 169 23.40 13.58 5.62
C LEU A 169 22.89 14.93 6.14
N ASP A 170 23.73 15.94 6.02
CA ASP A 170 23.31 17.32 6.17
C ASP A 170 22.24 17.62 5.13
N THR A 171 21.22 18.37 5.56
CA THR A 171 20.20 18.85 4.63
C THR A 171 20.02 20.35 4.84
N ASP A 172 19.72 21.07 3.75
CA ASP A 172 19.40 22.51 3.77
C ASP A 172 18.20 22.84 4.68
N ARG A 173 17.51 21.83 5.20
CA ARG A 173 16.39 21.98 6.13
C ARG A 173 16.77 21.40 7.49
N PRO A 174 17.06 22.23 8.52
CA PRO A 174 17.59 21.78 9.82
C PRO A 174 16.70 20.78 10.58
N ARG A 175 15.42 20.65 10.22
CA ARG A 175 14.48 19.67 10.81
C ARG A 175 14.32 18.37 10.00
N ARG A 176 14.97 18.24 8.85
CA ARG A 176 15.00 16.99 8.07
C ARG A 176 16.38 16.39 8.19
N LYS A 177 16.44 15.18 8.73
CA LYS A 177 17.63 14.35 8.64
C LYS A 177 17.39 13.34 7.53
N MET A 178 18.26 13.30 6.53
CA MET A 178 18.30 12.20 5.57
C MET A 178 19.18 11.11 6.16
N LEU A 179 18.66 9.88 6.22
CA LEU A 179 19.44 8.74 6.65
C LEU A 179 20.51 8.46 5.59
N ASN A 180 21.79 8.48 5.97
CA ASN A 180 22.88 8.04 5.11
C ASN A 180 23.17 6.55 5.35
N TYR A 181 23.41 6.23 6.62
CA TYR A 181 23.45 4.84 7.06
C TYR A 181 23.03 4.69 8.53
N VAL A 182 22.59 3.49 8.87
CA VAL A 182 22.50 3.02 10.26
C VAL A 182 23.19 1.68 10.39
N PHE A 183 24.11 1.59 11.35
CA PHE A 183 24.82 0.38 11.72
C PHE A 183 24.31 -0.12 13.07
N TRP A 184 24.20 -1.43 13.25
CA TRP A 184 23.98 -1.99 14.57
C TRP A 184 24.62 -3.36 14.75
N ALA A 185 25.01 -3.65 16.00
CA ALA A 185 25.54 -4.94 16.43
C ALA A 185 24.95 -5.30 17.78
N PHE A 186 24.38 -6.51 17.90
CA PHE A 186 23.80 -6.96 19.16
C PHE A 186 24.90 -7.35 20.15
N ARG A 187 24.67 -7.07 21.45
CA ARG A 187 25.63 -7.43 22.50
C ARG A 187 26.07 -8.90 22.46
N PRO A 188 25.18 -9.90 22.32
CA PRO A 188 25.60 -11.29 22.24
C PRO A 188 26.52 -11.58 21.04
N CYS A 189 26.32 -10.90 19.92
CA CYS A 189 27.18 -11.03 18.73
C CYS A 189 28.57 -10.43 18.99
N ILE A 190 28.63 -9.25 19.63
CA ILE A 190 29.90 -8.60 20.02
C ILE A 190 30.68 -9.48 20.99
N GLU A 191 30.01 -9.97 22.04
CA GLU A 191 30.63 -10.82 23.06
C GLU A 191 31.00 -12.21 22.51
N GLY A 192 30.21 -12.75 21.59
CA GLY A 192 30.41 -14.05 20.97
C GLY A 192 31.56 -14.10 19.97
N PHE A 193 31.89 -12.96 19.35
CA PHE A 193 32.95 -12.90 18.33
C PHE A 193 34.32 -13.41 18.84
N ARG A 194 34.63 -13.21 20.13
CA ARG A 194 35.88 -13.69 20.74
C ARG A 194 36.05 -15.22 20.70
N TYR A 195 34.96 -15.96 20.51
CA TYR A 195 34.93 -17.41 20.42
C TYR A 195 34.78 -17.91 18.98
N CYS A 196 34.73 -16.99 18.02
CA CYS A 196 34.64 -17.30 16.60
C CYS A 196 36.02 -17.31 15.95
N ARG A 197 36.06 -17.79 14.71
CA ARG A 197 37.26 -17.72 13.88
C ARG A 197 37.58 -16.26 13.57
N ASN A 198 38.87 -15.95 13.41
CA ASN A 198 39.35 -14.64 12.95
C ASN A 198 39.11 -14.44 11.44
N LEU A 199 37.86 -14.65 11.02
CA LEU A 199 37.40 -14.49 9.66
C LEU A 199 36.07 -13.74 9.70
N ILE A 200 36.00 -12.62 8.99
CA ILE A 200 34.77 -11.87 8.79
C ILE A 200 34.47 -11.88 7.30
N SER A 201 33.26 -12.28 6.95
CA SER A 201 32.71 -12.16 5.60
C SER A 201 31.59 -11.14 5.63
N ILE A 202 31.50 -10.29 4.61
CA ILE A 202 30.47 -9.27 4.49
C ILE A 202 29.75 -9.53 3.19
N ASP A 203 28.42 -9.65 3.27
CA ASP A 203 27.56 -9.75 2.10
C ASP A 203 26.47 -8.68 2.14
N GLY A 204 26.02 -8.26 0.97
CA GLY A 204 25.07 -7.18 0.78
C GLY A 204 23.88 -7.62 -0.06
N THR A 205 22.67 -7.40 0.46
CA THR A 205 21.44 -7.54 -0.34
C THR A 205 20.84 -6.19 -0.65
N HIS A 206 20.43 -6.02 -1.90
CA HIS A 206 19.67 -4.84 -2.32
C HIS A 206 18.27 -4.89 -1.71
N LEU A 207 17.85 -3.82 -1.07
CA LEU A 207 16.46 -3.67 -0.66
C LEU A 207 15.68 -3.04 -1.81
N TYR A 208 14.60 -3.71 -2.22
CA TYR A 208 13.64 -3.20 -3.22
C TYR A 208 12.77 -2.08 -2.62
N THR A 209 13.42 -1.02 -2.15
CA THR A 209 12.79 0.17 -1.58
C THR A 209 12.88 1.31 -2.57
N LYS A 210 12.06 2.35 -2.36
CA LYS A 210 12.16 3.61 -3.12
C LYS A 210 13.55 4.25 -3.04
N TYR A 211 14.29 4.00 -1.96
CA TYR A 211 15.57 4.64 -1.66
C TYR A 211 16.79 3.80 -2.06
N LYS A 212 16.57 2.62 -2.68
CA LYS A 212 17.64 1.71 -3.14
C LYS A 212 18.69 1.34 -2.07
N HIS A 213 18.34 1.43 -0.78
CA HIS A 213 19.23 1.04 0.30
C HIS A 213 19.73 -0.39 0.12
N LYS A 214 20.95 -0.66 0.59
CA LYS A 214 21.52 -1.99 0.72
C LYS A 214 21.52 -2.38 2.19
N LEU A 215 21.17 -3.63 2.48
CA LEU A 215 21.38 -4.24 3.79
C LEU A 215 22.67 -5.04 3.71
N LEU A 216 23.70 -4.57 4.42
CA LEU A 216 24.95 -5.28 4.62
C LEU A 216 24.86 -6.11 5.89
N ILE A 217 25.39 -7.33 5.85
CA ILE A 217 25.50 -8.22 7.00
C ILE A 217 26.94 -8.70 7.08
N ALA A 218 27.60 -8.39 8.20
CA ALA A 218 28.88 -8.97 8.56
C ALA A 218 28.62 -10.27 9.33
N VAL A 219 29.22 -11.36 8.88
CA VAL A 219 29.12 -12.69 9.49
C VAL A 219 30.49 -13.27 9.77
N THR A 220 30.56 -14.17 10.74
CA THR A 220 31.73 -15.00 11.03
C THR A 220 31.30 -16.46 11.18
N LEU A 221 32.27 -17.35 11.36
CA LEU A 221 32.06 -18.75 11.68
C LEU A 221 32.55 -19.04 13.09
N ASP A 222 31.77 -19.76 13.87
CA ASP A 222 32.23 -20.27 15.16
C ASP A 222 33.18 -21.48 14.98
N ALA A 223 33.64 -22.04 16.11
CA ALA A 223 34.49 -23.24 16.08
C ALA A 223 33.79 -24.44 15.40
N ASN A 224 32.45 -24.49 15.50
CA ASN A 224 31.59 -25.54 14.94
C ASN A 224 31.14 -25.26 13.49
N GLN A 225 31.71 -24.25 12.82
CA GLN A 225 31.35 -23.84 11.46
C GLN A 225 29.91 -23.32 11.32
N GLN A 226 29.27 -22.90 12.41
CA GLN A 226 27.99 -22.22 12.39
C GLN A 226 28.18 -20.73 12.07
N VAL A 227 27.27 -20.18 11.25
CA VAL A 227 27.29 -18.77 10.88
C VAL A 227 26.75 -17.92 12.04
N LEU A 228 27.57 -17.02 12.54
CA LEU A 228 27.17 -16.01 13.51
C LEU A 228 27.09 -14.63 12.81
N PRO A 229 25.91 -13.99 12.75
CA PRO A 229 25.82 -12.59 12.33
C PRO A 229 26.47 -11.70 13.39
N LEU A 230 27.43 -10.89 12.98
CA LEU A 230 28.17 -9.97 13.84
C LEU A 230 27.49 -8.61 13.89
N ALA A 231 27.20 -8.05 12.73
CA ALA A 231 26.68 -6.69 12.60
C ALA A 231 25.89 -6.51 11.31
N PHE A 232 25.10 -5.45 11.29
CA PHE A 232 24.21 -5.11 10.18
C PHE A 232 24.38 -3.63 9.85
N ALA A 233 24.22 -3.27 8.59
CA ALA A 233 24.14 -1.89 8.17
C ALA A 233 23.11 -1.69 7.08
N LEU A 234 22.30 -0.63 7.20
CA LEU A 234 21.52 -0.08 6.09
C LEU A 234 22.29 1.10 5.52
N VAL A 235 22.66 1.03 4.24
CA VAL A 235 23.47 2.05 3.55
C VAL A 235 22.81 2.50 2.24
N ASP A 236 23.03 3.75 1.82
CA ASP A 236 22.57 4.26 0.53
C ASP A 236 23.39 3.75 -0.65
N GLU A 237 24.73 3.72 -0.52
CA GLU A 237 25.66 3.20 -1.53
C GLU A 237 26.79 2.40 -0.88
N GLU A 238 27.35 1.44 -1.63
CA GLU A 238 28.63 0.82 -1.27
C GLU A 238 29.73 1.80 -1.70
N SER A 239 30.24 2.57 -0.75
CA SER A 239 31.51 3.27 -0.92
C SER A 239 32.64 2.28 -0.64
N LEU A 240 33.44 1.97 -1.67
CA LEU A 240 34.71 1.23 -1.56
C LEU A 240 35.72 1.98 -0.68
#